data_AF-A0A512UJI7-F1
#
_entry.id   AF-A0A512UJI7-F1
#
_cell.length_a   1.000
_cell.length_b   1.000
_cell.length_c   1.000
_cell.angle_alpha   90.00
_cell.angle_beta   90.00
_cell.angle_gamma   90.00
#
_symmetry.space_group_name_H-M   'P 1'
#
loop_
_entity.id
_entity.type
_entity.pdbx_description
1 polymer ?
#
loop_
_entity_poly.entity_id
_entity_poly.type
_entity_poly.pdbx_seq_one_letter_code
_entity_poly.pdbx_strand_id
1 'polypeptide(L)'
;MLDFLRSSSSTESKIRTAINDEPLGPYNKELLDLAILTHDRRALAIITSNLQKKLSKLIKKAESPKRSYSVKSLSTRHHRTPPSVQRSSTVDTYFLGDSAEYRKHLGVLKCLTVIVHLCQNGSHAFLLWVKQEYSNLICPIGRLSFHPKTSMAIYSKVELIVRYCESTIELTTARQSLDQIRSELRTGIKHED
;
A
#
# COMPACT_ATOMS: atom_id res chain seq x y z
N MET A 1 16.00 29.12 8.37
CA MET A 1 15.44 28.73 7.05
C MET A 1 16.03 27.41 6.52
N LEU A 2 17.25 27.03 6.89
CA LEU A 2 17.89 25.78 6.43
C LEU A 2 17.37 24.50 7.13
N ASP A 3 17.08 24.55 8.43
CA ASP A 3 16.49 23.39 9.16
C ASP A 3 15.07 23.03 8.68
N PHE A 4 14.39 24.01 8.11
CA PHE A 4 13.03 23.89 7.58
C PHE A 4 12.96 22.98 6.33
N LEU A 5 13.88 23.16 5.37
CA LEU A 5 13.96 22.32 4.17
C LEU A 5 14.50 20.91 4.48
N ARG A 6 15.35 20.80 5.51
CA ARG A 6 15.92 19.53 5.97
C ARG A 6 14.85 18.62 6.61
N SER A 7 13.92 19.20 7.36
CA SER A 7 12.80 18.47 7.97
C SER A 7 11.81 17.96 6.92
N SER A 8 11.43 18.78 5.93
CA SER A 8 10.50 18.37 4.87
C SER A 8 11.07 17.24 3.99
N SER A 9 12.36 17.35 3.61
CA SER A 9 13.04 16.30 2.83
C SER A 9 13.16 14.98 3.60
N SER A 10 13.34 15.05 4.93
CA SER A 10 13.44 13.86 5.79
C SER A 10 12.11 13.11 5.90
N THR A 11 11.00 13.83 6.15
CA THR A 11 9.67 13.21 6.19
C THR A 11 9.30 12.59 4.85
N GLU A 12 9.56 13.29 3.75
CA GLU A 12 9.26 12.78 2.41
C GLU A 12 10.04 11.49 2.12
N SER A 13 11.32 11.43 2.47
CA SER A 13 12.12 10.22 2.32
C SER A 13 11.54 9.08 3.16
N LYS A 14 11.20 9.33 4.44
CA LYS A 14 10.65 8.30 5.34
C LYS A 14 9.35 7.71 4.80
N ILE A 15 8.40 8.54 4.36
CA ILE A 15 7.13 8.02 3.83
C ILE A 15 7.35 7.27 2.51
N ARG A 16 8.21 7.76 1.62
CA ARG A 16 8.50 7.10 0.33
C ARG A 16 9.15 5.74 0.51
N THR A 17 10.08 5.61 1.45
CA THR A 17 10.69 4.31 1.81
C THR A 17 9.64 3.36 2.36
N ALA A 18 8.83 3.81 3.32
CA ALA A 18 7.81 2.96 3.96
C ALA A 18 6.76 2.42 2.97
N ILE A 19 6.47 3.15 1.90
CA ILE A 19 5.49 2.77 0.88
C ILE A 19 6.11 2.30 -0.44
N ASN A 20 7.41 1.97 -0.48
CA ASN A 20 8.08 1.56 -1.72
C ASN A 20 7.59 0.18 -2.25
N ASP A 21 8.09 -0.23 -3.42
CA ASP A 21 7.70 -1.51 -4.05
C ASP A 21 8.71 -2.65 -3.74
N GLU A 22 9.61 -2.44 -2.78
CA GLU A 22 10.59 -3.45 -2.33
C GLU A 22 9.90 -4.56 -1.53
N PRO A 23 10.46 -5.77 -1.42
CA PRO A 23 9.79 -6.88 -0.75
C PRO A 23 9.71 -6.77 0.77
N LEU A 24 10.60 -5.99 1.40
CA LEU A 24 10.71 -5.89 2.86
C LEU A 24 10.13 -4.58 3.39
N GLY A 25 9.64 -4.62 4.62
CA GLY A 25 9.09 -3.45 5.33
C GLY A 25 7.65 -3.10 4.93
N PRO A 26 7.10 -2.00 5.48
CA PRO A 26 7.77 -1.07 6.40
C PRO A 26 8.08 -1.74 7.75
N TYR A 27 9.24 -1.42 8.32
CA TYR A 27 9.65 -1.94 9.62
C TYR A 27 8.92 -1.19 10.74
N ASN A 28 8.76 -1.83 11.91
CA ASN A 28 8.09 -1.24 13.07
C ASN A 28 8.65 0.14 13.45
N LYS A 29 9.98 0.33 13.37
CA LYS A 29 10.60 1.63 13.63
C LYS A 29 10.12 2.72 12.68
N GLU A 30 10.01 2.41 11.39
CA GLU A 30 9.54 3.37 10.38
C GLU A 30 8.08 3.74 10.61
N LEU A 31 7.26 2.76 11.00
CA LEU A 31 5.85 2.96 11.34
C LEU A 31 5.68 3.86 12.57
N LEU A 32 6.48 3.63 13.62
CA LEU A 32 6.48 4.46 14.82
C LEU A 32 6.96 5.89 14.54
N ASP A 33 8.04 6.04 13.77
CA ASP A 33 8.54 7.35 13.34
C ASP A 33 7.46 8.13 12.57
N LEU A 34 6.77 7.46 11.63
CA LEU A 34 5.68 8.07 10.87
C LEU A 34 4.51 8.45 11.77
N ALA A 35 4.15 7.60 12.75
CA ALA A 35 3.09 7.91 13.72
C ALA A 35 3.39 9.19 14.48
N ILE A 36 4.62 9.35 15.00
CA ILE A 36 5.05 10.57 15.69
C ILE A 36 4.96 11.78 14.74
N LEU A 37 5.43 11.63 13.50
CA LEU A 37 5.41 12.71 12.51
C LEU A 37 4.01 13.20 12.16
N THR A 38 2.97 12.38 12.30
CA THR A 38 1.59 12.83 12.05
C THR A 38 1.09 13.91 13.02
N HIS A 39 1.78 14.14 14.14
CA HIS A 39 1.46 15.23 15.08
C HIS A 39 2.03 16.58 14.62
N ASP A 40 3.01 16.60 13.72
CA ASP A 40 3.48 17.83 13.08
C ASP A 40 2.63 18.14 11.83
N ARG A 41 2.08 19.36 11.76
CA ARG A 41 1.16 19.75 10.68
C ARG A 41 1.81 19.68 9.29
N ARG A 42 3.10 20.00 9.17
CA ARG A 42 3.79 20.00 7.87
C ARG A 42 4.15 18.59 7.44
N ALA A 43 4.68 17.79 8.35
CA ALA A 43 4.96 16.39 8.12
C ALA A 43 3.69 15.61 7.78
N LEU A 44 2.58 15.87 8.47
CA LEU A 44 1.27 15.31 8.15
C LEU A 44 0.84 15.64 6.71
N ALA A 45 1.00 16.90 6.27
CA ALA A 45 0.68 17.29 4.90
C ALA A 45 1.54 16.54 3.87
N ILE A 46 2.82 16.32 4.16
CA ILE A 46 3.72 15.53 3.29
C ILE A 46 3.29 14.05 3.25
N ILE A 47 2.99 13.46 4.41
CA ILE A 47 2.57 12.07 4.54
C ILE A 47 1.27 11.82 3.76
N THR A 48 0.23 12.62 4.03
CA THR A 48 -1.08 12.51 3.37
C THR A 48 -0.99 12.73 1.86
N SER A 49 -0.23 13.74 1.40
CA SER A 49 0.03 13.97 -0.03
C SER A 49 0.70 12.77 -0.69
N ASN A 50 1.70 12.14 -0.06
CA ASN A 50 2.39 10.98 -0.64
C ASN A 50 1.47 9.75 -0.73
N LEU A 51 0.69 9.49 0.32
CA LEU A 51 -0.32 8.41 0.33
C LEU A 51 -1.37 8.65 -0.76
N GLN A 52 -1.95 9.85 -0.81
CA GLN A 52 -2.96 10.22 -1.81
C GLN A 52 -2.43 10.07 -3.23
N LYS A 53 -1.23 10.59 -3.52
CA LYS A 53 -0.59 10.45 -4.85
C LYS A 53 -0.41 8.99 -5.23
N LYS A 54 0.05 8.13 -4.30
CA LYS A 54 0.31 6.72 -4.59
C LYS A 54 -0.99 5.93 -4.81
N LEU A 55 -2.00 6.11 -3.96
CA LEU A 55 -3.30 5.44 -4.11
C LEU A 55 -4.06 5.93 -5.35
N SER A 56 -4.10 7.24 -5.59
CA SER A 56 -4.79 7.81 -6.77
C SER A 56 -4.17 7.32 -8.07
N LYS A 57 -2.83 7.23 -8.14
CA LYS A 57 -2.13 6.70 -9.32
C LYS A 57 -2.51 5.25 -9.59
N LEU A 58 -2.73 4.46 -8.54
CA LEU A 58 -3.14 3.08 -8.66
C LEU A 58 -4.58 2.96 -9.19
N ILE A 59 -5.52 3.70 -8.61
CA ILE A 59 -6.93 3.70 -9.02
C ILE A 59 -7.04 4.10 -10.50
N LYS A 60 -6.43 5.23 -10.88
CA LYS A 60 -6.41 5.71 -12.28
C LYS A 60 -5.85 4.69 -13.26
N LYS A 61 -4.82 3.96 -12.87
CA LYS A 61 -4.20 2.93 -13.71
C LYS A 61 -5.11 1.73 -13.92
N ALA A 62 -5.92 1.37 -12.92
CA ALA A 62 -6.89 0.30 -13.03
C ALA A 62 -8.10 0.71 -13.89
N GLU A 63 -8.52 1.96 -13.80
CA GLU A 63 -9.62 2.53 -14.59
C GLU A 63 -9.27 2.76 -16.07
N SER A 64 -7.98 2.85 -16.41
CA SER A 64 -7.50 2.91 -17.78
C SER A 64 -7.11 1.52 -18.30
N PRO A 65 -8.05 0.71 -18.86
CA PRO A 65 -7.67 -0.54 -19.47
C PRO A 65 -6.71 -0.25 -20.62
N LYS A 66 -5.47 -0.71 -20.50
CA LYS A 66 -4.55 -0.76 -21.63
C LYS A 66 -5.23 -1.61 -22.71
N ARG A 67 -5.58 -0.99 -23.85
CA ARG A 67 -6.02 -1.70 -25.06
C ARG A 67 -4.92 -2.68 -25.49
N SER A 68 -5.00 -3.91 -25.01
CA SER A 68 -4.20 -5.03 -25.50
C SER A 68 -4.92 -5.66 -26.68
N TYR A 69 -5.04 -4.92 -27.78
CA TYR A 69 -5.41 -5.49 -29.08
C TYR A 69 -4.52 -4.87 -30.16
N SER A 70 -3.34 -5.44 -30.33
CA SER A 70 -2.74 -5.54 -31.67
C SER A 70 -2.87 -7.00 -32.07
N VAL A 71 -4.09 -7.41 -32.41
CA VAL A 71 -4.27 -8.59 -33.25
C VAL A 71 -3.65 -8.18 -34.59
N LYS A 72 -2.45 -8.67 -34.88
CA LYS A 72 -1.92 -8.62 -36.25
C LYS A 72 -2.95 -9.35 -37.10
N SER A 73 -3.68 -8.61 -37.93
CA SER A 73 -4.53 -9.19 -38.95
C SER A 73 -3.70 -10.18 -39.76
N LEU A 74 -4.02 -11.47 -39.67
CA LEU A 74 -3.45 -12.49 -40.53
C LEU A 74 -3.85 -12.14 -41.97
N SER A 75 -2.92 -11.62 -42.75
CA SER A 75 -3.10 -11.53 -44.19
C SER A 75 -3.01 -12.95 -44.74
N THR A 76 -4.14 -13.52 -45.15
CA THR A 76 -4.20 -14.78 -45.89
C THR A 76 -3.51 -14.60 -47.24
N ARG A 77 -2.26 -15.06 -47.35
CA ARG A 77 -1.63 -15.34 -48.65
C ARG A 77 -1.28 -16.81 -48.71
N HIS A 78 -2.00 -17.51 -49.58
CA HIS A 78 -1.70 -18.86 -50.01
C HIS A 78 -0.28 -18.95 -50.59
N HIS A 79 0.56 -19.79 -49.99
CA HIS A 79 1.47 -20.66 -50.75
C HIS A 79 1.82 -21.88 -49.88
N ARG A 80 1.56 -23.07 -50.46
CA ARG A 80 1.78 -24.39 -49.85
C ARG A 80 3.27 -24.72 -49.82
N THR A 81 3.80 -25.02 -48.64
CA THR A 81 4.99 -25.87 -48.42
C THR A 81 4.80 -26.64 -47.10
N PRO A 82 5.22 -27.92 -47.00
CA PRO A 82 4.94 -28.78 -45.85
C PRO A 82 5.80 -28.42 -44.62
N PRO A 83 5.35 -28.73 -43.39
CA PRO A 83 5.95 -28.18 -42.18
C PRO A 83 7.19 -28.98 -41.75
N SER A 84 8.33 -28.30 -41.60
CA SER A 84 9.41 -28.80 -40.76
C SER A 84 8.94 -28.74 -39.31
N VAL A 85 9.01 -29.86 -38.60
CA VAL A 85 8.72 -29.96 -37.16
C VAL A 85 9.70 -29.09 -36.39
N GLN A 86 9.32 -27.83 -36.15
CA GLN A 86 9.96 -26.99 -35.14
C GLN A 86 9.31 -27.34 -33.80
N ARG A 87 10.12 -27.94 -32.91
CA ARG A 87 9.77 -28.12 -31.50
C ARG A 87 9.36 -26.78 -30.92
N SER A 88 8.11 -26.67 -30.49
CA SER A 88 7.60 -25.53 -29.74
C SER A 88 8.47 -25.31 -28.51
N SER A 89 9.20 -24.20 -28.48
CA SER A 89 9.84 -23.72 -27.27
C SER A 89 8.76 -22.99 -26.46
N THR A 90 8.10 -23.71 -25.55
CA THR A 90 7.34 -23.10 -24.45
C THR A 90 8.34 -22.44 -23.51
N VAL A 91 8.85 -21.28 -23.90
CA VAL A 91 9.68 -20.44 -23.03
C VAL A 91 8.74 -19.57 -22.21
N ASP A 92 8.48 -20.04 -20.99
CA ASP A 92 8.19 -19.31 -19.76
C ASP A 92 8.15 -17.77 -19.86
N THR A 93 7.11 -17.22 -20.47
CA THR A 93 6.85 -15.76 -20.42
C THR A 93 5.96 -15.38 -19.22
N TYR A 94 5.44 -16.36 -18.48
CA TYR A 94 4.50 -16.15 -17.38
C TYR A 94 5.17 -15.74 -16.05
N PHE A 95 6.43 -16.11 -15.81
CA PHE A 95 7.09 -15.84 -14.52
C PHE A 95 7.63 -14.41 -14.35
N LEU A 96 8.03 -13.75 -15.44
CA LEU A 96 8.58 -12.39 -15.35
C LEU A 96 7.48 -11.33 -15.06
N GLY A 97 6.28 -11.54 -15.62
CA GLY A 97 5.12 -10.67 -15.41
C GLY A 97 4.58 -10.78 -13.98
N ASP A 98 4.51 -12.01 -13.46
CA ASP A 98 4.01 -12.33 -12.12
C ASP A 98 4.79 -11.61 -11.02
N SER A 99 6.13 -11.61 -11.11
CA SER A 99 6.99 -10.91 -10.15
C SER A 99 6.85 -9.37 -10.19
N ALA A 100 6.70 -8.78 -11.38
CA ALA A 100 6.55 -7.34 -11.53
C ALA A 100 5.16 -6.83 -11.11
N GLU A 101 4.13 -7.64 -11.26
CA GLU A 101 2.78 -7.36 -10.79
C GLU A 101 2.66 -7.56 -9.28
N TYR A 102 3.21 -8.66 -8.77
CA TYR A 102 3.34 -8.91 -7.33
C TYR A 102 4.02 -7.75 -6.59
N ARG A 103 5.16 -7.25 -7.08
CA ARG A 103 5.85 -6.09 -6.47
C ARG A 103 5.02 -4.81 -6.43
N LYS A 104 4.20 -4.56 -7.46
CA LYS A 104 3.28 -3.41 -7.45
C LYS A 104 2.19 -3.59 -6.40
N HIS A 105 1.64 -4.80 -6.26
CA HIS A 105 0.65 -5.13 -5.26
C HIS A 105 1.20 -5.05 -3.83
N LEU A 106 2.49 -5.37 -3.63
CA LEU A 106 3.18 -5.11 -2.38
C LEU A 106 3.20 -3.62 -2.03
N GLY A 107 3.47 -2.73 -3.00
CA GLY A 107 3.41 -1.28 -2.76
C GLY A 107 2.05 -0.81 -2.24
N VAL A 108 0.95 -1.44 -2.68
CA VAL A 108 -0.41 -1.18 -2.18
C VAL A 108 -0.57 -1.68 -0.76
N LEU A 109 -0.17 -2.93 -0.52
CA LEU A 109 -0.23 -3.55 0.78
C LEU A 109 0.54 -2.72 1.82
N LYS A 110 1.70 -2.19 1.46
CA LYS A 110 2.48 -1.29 2.32
C LYS A 110 1.77 0.04 2.58
N CYS A 111 1.22 0.68 1.55
CA CYS A 111 0.42 1.91 1.73
C CYS A 111 -0.72 1.69 2.74
N LEU A 112 -1.48 0.61 2.57
CA LEU A 112 -2.59 0.27 3.47
C LEU A 112 -2.08 -0.09 4.87
N THR A 113 -0.92 -0.75 4.98
CA THR A 113 -0.29 -1.06 6.26
C THR A 113 0.11 0.21 7.02
N VAL A 114 0.70 1.19 6.33
CA VAL A 114 1.00 2.51 6.91
C VAL A 114 -0.29 3.18 7.38
N ILE A 115 -1.35 3.19 6.55
CA ILE A 115 -2.63 3.82 6.93
C ILE A 115 -3.24 3.15 8.17
N VAL A 116 -3.35 1.82 8.21
CA VAL A 116 -3.84 1.09 9.39
C VAL A 116 -3.04 1.46 10.64
N HIS A 117 -1.71 1.43 10.53
CA HIS A 117 -0.85 1.75 11.66
C HIS A 117 -1.03 3.20 12.14
N LEU A 118 -1.15 4.16 11.22
CA LEU A 118 -1.36 5.56 11.55
C LEU A 118 -2.78 5.83 12.09
N CYS A 119 -3.79 5.06 11.66
CA CYS A 119 -5.11 5.12 12.30
C CYS A 119 -5.03 4.69 13.78
N GLN A 120 -4.24 3.66 14.07
CA GLN A 120 -4.08 3.16 15.44
C GLN A 120 -3.16 4.05 16.29
N ASN A 121 -2.07 4.58 15.74
CA ASN A 121 -0.98 5.17 16.52
C ASN A 121 -0.71 6.65 16.23
N GLY A 122 -1.29 7.18 15.15
CA GLY A 122 -1.08 8.53 14.71
C GLY A 122 -2.08 9.54 15.28
N SER A 123 -1.91 10.78 14.85
CA SER A 123 -2.69 11.93 15.29
C SER A 123 -4.16 11.83 14.90
N HIS A 124 -5.02 12.51 15.66
CA HIS A 124 -6.44 12.65 15.32
C HIS A 124 -6.63 13.36 13.96
N ALA A 125 -5.76 14.31 13.61
CA ALA A 125 -5.81 15.00 12.33
C ALA A 125 -5.60 14.06 11.13
N PHE A 126 -4.74 13.05 11.27
CA PHE A 126 -4.59 12.00 10.25
C PHE A 126 -5.90 11.22 10.07
N LEU A 127 -6.56 10.83 11.17
CA LEU A 127 -7.85 10.13 11.10
C LEU A 127 -8.94 10.94 10.40
N LEU A 128 -9.02 12.25 10.69
CA LEU A 128 -9.98 13.13 10.01
C LEU A 128 -9.75 13.15 8.50
N TRP A 129 -8.49 13.22 8.07
CA TRP A 129 -8.13 13.11 6.66
C TRP A 129 -8.55 11.77 6.06
N VAL A 130 -8.26 10.64 6.73
CA VAL A 130 -8.70 9.32 6.24
C VAL A 130 -10.23 9.25 6.13
N LYS A 131 -10.97 9.75 7.13
CA LYS A 131 -12.45 9.78 7.10
C LYS A 131 -13.03 10.64 5.98
N GLN A 132 -12.32 11.68 5.56
CA GLN A 132 -12.72 12.50 4.41
C GLN A 132 -12.45 11.80 3.07
N GLU A 133 -11.37 11.03 2.99
CA GLU A 133 -10.86 10.50 1.72
C GLU A 133 -11.14 9.01 1.50
N TYR A 134 -11.56 8.24 2.51
CA TYR A 134 -11.64 6.77 2.39
C TYR A 134 -12.62 6.32 1.29
N SER A 135 -13.72 7.03 1.07
CA SER A 135 -14.66 6.75 0.00
C SER A 135 -14.04 6.87 -1.39
N ASN A 136 -13.11 7.83 -1.57
CA ASN A 136 -12.46 8.14 -2.85
C ASN A 136 -11.15 7.37 -3.06
N LEU A 137 -10.42 7.08 -1.97
CA LEU A 137 -9.07 6.50 -2.05
C LEU A 137 -8.99 5.04 -1.60
N ILE A 138 -9.87 4.59 -0.70
CA ILE A 138 -9.77 3.26 -0.07
C ILE A 138 -10.85 2.32 -0.60
N CYS A 139 -12.11 2.76 -0.64
CA CYS A 139 -13.22 1.94 -1.14
C CYS A 139 -13.00 1.44 -2.59
N PRO A 140 -12.47 2.24 -3.55
CA PRO A 140 -12.21 1.74 -4.89
C PRO A 140 -11.17 0.63 -4.94
N ILE A 141 -10.18 0.64 -4.02
CA ILE A 141 -9.15 -0.39 -3.93
C ILE A 141 -9.78 -1.76 -3.63
N GLY A 142 -10.82 -1.80 -2.78
CA GLY A 142 -11.53 -3.04 -2.45
C GLY A 142 -12.21 -3.73 -3.64
N ARG A 143 -12.35 -3.04 -4.78
CA ARG A 143 -12.96 -3.56 -6.01
C ARG A 143 -11.94 -3.98 -7.07
N LEU A 144 -10.65 -3.75 -6.81
CA LEU A 144 -9.58 -4.08 -7.76
C LEU A 144 -9.12 -5.53 -7.59
N SER A 145 -8.64 -6.13 -8.67
CA SER A 145 -8.03 -7.45 -8.64
C SER A 145 -6.56 -7.35 -8.23
N PHE A 146 -6.13 -8.21 -7.30
CA PHE A 146 -4.75 -8.29 -6.82
C PHE A 146 -4.18 -9.69 -6.96
N HIS A 147 -2.85 -9.75 -6.94
CA HIS A 147 -2.11 -11.01 -6.99
C HIS A 147 -2.50 -11.91 -5.78
N PRO A 148 -2.68 -13.22 -5.97
CA PRO A 148 -3.18 -14.13 -4.92
C PRO A 148 -2.44 -14.02 -3.59
N LYS A 149 -1.10 -13.97 -3.62
CA LYS A 149 -0.23 -13.84 -2.42
C LYS A 149 -0.49 -12.58 -1.57
N THR A 150 -1.02 -11.51 -2.13
CA THR A 150 -1.25 -10.23 -1.42
C THR A 150 -2.73 -9.89 -1.26
N SER A 151 -3.60 -10.50 -2.06
CA SER A 151 -5.03 -10.14 -2.18
C SER A 151 -5.77 -10.12 -0.84
N MET A 152 -5.70 -11.20 -0.07
CA MET A 152 -6.37 -11.30 1.23
C MET A 152 -5.89 -10.21 2.20
N ALA A 153 -4.58 -10.02 2.32
CA ALA A 153 -4.03 -9.00 3.20
C ALA A 153 -4.42 -7.58 2.78
N ILE A 154 -4.56 -7.33 1.48
CA ILE A 154 -5.04 -6.05 0.96
C ILE A 154 -6.52 -5.85 1.33
N TYR A 155 -7.39 -6.81 1.02
CA TYR A 155 -8.82 -6.68 1.30
C TYR A 155 -9.12 -6.56 2.79
N SER A 156 -8.47 -7.36 3.65
CA SER A 156 -8.64 -7.25 5.10
C SER A 156 -8.21 -5.88 5.62
N LYS A 157 -7.16 -5.26 5.05
CA LYS A 157 -6.74 -3.91 5.46
C LYS A 157 -7.69 -2.83 4.93
N VAL A 158 -8.21 -2.97 3.71
CA VAL A 158 -9.25 -2.07 3.18
C VAL A 158 -10.46 -2.09 4.11
N GLU A 159 -10.97 -3.28 4.43
CA GLU A 159 -12.10 -3.47 5.31
C GLU A 159 -11.85 -2.88 6.71
N LEU A 160 -10.66 -3.12 7.27
CA LEU A 160 -10.29 -2.58 8.57
C LEU A 160 -10.24 -1.05 8.59
N ILE A 161 -9.68 -0.43 7.54
CA ILE A 161 -9.66 1.04 7.41
C ILE A 161 -11.08 1.59 7.33
N VAL A 162 -11.96 0.95 6.55
CA VAL A 162 -13.38 1.33 6.45
C VAL A 162 -14.05 1.24 7.83
N ARG A 163 -13.86 0.13 8.55
CA ARG A 163 -14.38 -0.03 9.93
C ARG A 163 -13.89 1.07 10.87
N TYR A 164 -12.61 1.45 10.81
CA TYR A 164 -12.09 2.57 11.61
C TYR A 164 -12.69 3.93 11.24
N CYS A 165 -13.10 4.11 9.98
CA CYS A 165 -13.75 5.34 9.54
C CYS A 165 -15.21 5.42 10.02
N GLU A 166 -15.92 4.29 9.97
CA GLU A 166 -17.36 4.20 10.23
C GLU A 166 -17.72 3.98 11.71
N SER A 167 -16.87 3.26 12.46
CA SER A 167 -17.11 2.95 13.87
C SER A 167 -16.04 3.54 14.78
N THR A 168 -16.43 4.58 15.53
CA THR A 168 -15.57 5.18 16.57
C THR A 168 -15.27 4.17 17.69
N ILE A 169 -16.17 3.23 17.96
CA ILE A 169 -16.00 2.20 19.00
C ILE A 169 -14.86 1.25 18.60
N GLU A 170 -14.92 0.67 17.39
CA GLU A 170 -13.89 -0.23 16.86
C GLU A 170 -12.50 0.41 16.90
N LEU A 171 -12.39 1.66 16.47
CA LEU A 171 -11.14 2.41 16.51
C LEU A 171 -10.65 2.63 17.94
N THR A 172 -11.55 3.01 18.86
CA THR A 172 -11.20 3.27 20.26
C THR A 172 -10.70 2.00 20.93
N THR A 173 -11.41 0.88 20.75
CA THR A 173 -11.01 -0.44 21.24
C THR A 173 -9.64 -0.85 20.68
N ALA A 174 -9.41 -0.66 19.38
CA ALA A 174 -8.12 -0.98 18.77
C ALA A 174 -6.97 -0.14 19.36
N ARG A 175 -7.19 1.15 19.63
CA ARG A 175 -6.19 2.03 20.27
C ARG A 175 -5.93 1.64 21.73
N GLN A 176 -6.99 1.41 22.50
CA GLN A 176 -6.88 1.01 23.91
C GLN A 176 -6.18 -0.34 24.09
N SER A 177 -6.50 -1.33 23.23
CA SER A 177 -5.84 -2.64 23.26
C SER A 177 -4.32 -2.53 23.06
N LEU A 178 -3.87 -1.64 22.18
CA LEU A 178 -2.44 -1.40 21.99
C LEU A 178 -1.79 -0.74 23.21
N ASP A 179 -2.48 0.21 23.83
CA ASP A 179 -1.97 0.88 25.03
C ASP A 179 -1.89 -0.09 26.22
N GLN A 180 -2.85 -1.02 26.32
CA GLN A 180 -2.80 -2.11 27.29
C GLN A 180 -1.57 -3.01 27.08
N ILE A 181 -1.37 -3.51 25.85
CA ILE A 181 -0.20 -4.35 25.52
C ILE A 181 1.12 -3.62 25.85
N ARG A 182 1.21 -2.33 25.52
CA ARG A 182 2.39 -1.50 25.83
C ARG A 182 2.61 -1.34 27.33
N SER A 183 1.53 -1.20 28.11
CA SER A 183 1.60 -1.11 29.56
C SER A 183 2.14 -2.42 30.15
N GLU A 184 1.60 -3.56 29.72
CA GLU A 184 2.01 -4.90 30.18
C GLU A 184 3.49 -5.20 29.87
N LEU A 185 3.95 -4.86 28.65
CA LEU A 185 5.35 -5.00 28.26
C LEU A 185 6.30 -4.14 29.10
N ARG A 186 5.86 -2.95 29.54
CA ARG A 186 6.67 -2.08 30.40
C ARG A 186 6.74 -2.60 31.84
N THR A 187 5.69 -3.24 32.33
CA THR A 187 5.66 -3.82 33.68
C THR A 187 6.45 -5.12 33.77
N GLY A 188 6.52 -5.92 32.70
CA GLY A 188 7.28 -7.18 32.67
C GLY A 188 8.81 -7.01 32.73
N ILE A 189 9.34 -5.80 32.47
CA ILE A 189 10.79 -5.51 32.50
C ILE A 189 11.27 -5.15 33.94
N LYS A 190 10.36 -4.99 34.90
CA LYS A 190 10.68 -4.58 36.29
C LYS A 190 10.70 -5.74 37.31
N HIS A 191 10.72 -7.00 36.87
CA HIS A 191 10.65 -8.17 37.75
C HIS A 191 11.79 -9.18 37.50
N GLU A 192 13.02 -8.69 37.41
CA GLU A 192 14.22 -9.51 37.59
C GLU A 192 15.22 -8.70 38.44
N ASP A 193 15.04 -8.76 39.77
CA ASP A 193 16.06 -8.45 40.77
C ASP A 193 16.14 -9.64 41.74
#